data_AF-A0A832G6T2-F1
#
_entry.id   AF-A0A832G6T2-F1
#
_cell.length_a   1.000
_cell.length_b   1.000
_cell.length_c   1.000
_cell.angle_alpha   90.00
_cell.angle_beta   90.00
_cell.angle_gamma   90.00
#
_symmetry.space_group_name_H-M   'P 1'
#
loop_
_entity.id
_entity.type
_entity.pdbx_description
1 polymer ?
#
loop_
_entity_poly.entity_id
_entity_poly.type
_entity_poly.pdbx_seq_one_letter_code
_entity_poly.pdbx_strand_id
1 'polypeptide(L)'
;MKEEKTTFDLNLNDDRKVDLLIDFNRMKKNYFDFYLNRKKSFNEKLNDFKKFFSLQLPVNLGELFVPENQTQILWMFDNPSVLAYENELKEKLSLFKIKHLNLKKYFYKVFTSEDNQKREINVNLFLGTVKSFYGINHFFVPFYKAIVFLYGVKNPDPLLALEELKKAESMLVNLELSQKTKQELSYYLNLYSAYAHQKIAQYESAMEYLNAAIDVNPFGVTARYYLLQNSLLLNDLEQANHLTDKLFKLDLERLKYALDECNALIFDYCITNPLTPYFFVSNEFAPIGSVLEKLITISLSHQIAGEILEQKLNNILNLRYDDYYDQELKNNLNFLKYIFLEQKNISSPFFKMILPEIEKKFTSSAEKLKTLIREKALENCYQELKAYDEIIEDSIKSKEHLEKEIVESREDLQKKLAASIKAVEEYTTSAIQETEYNLAHAHEMDKFNPTVAFNNAMIYNLIVSVIVFIIGAIAGYFNNSHISSMEFYEMFSSILITGAKWTSITFIFGVFVAAGISVFVLAEKATYKQNLKRKINELKKEKELSIDLLKKEAARKEKSITENFNERIEYYKRRIEDVRKEKAEREKHLKSKAEESIKPFIEKIDNVIGFNNTDSAIT
;
A
#
# COMPACT_ATOMS: atom_id res chain seq x y z
N MET A 1 -1.36 -60.19 4.22
CA MET A 1 -2.73 -60.62 3.89
C MET A 1 -2.66 -62.06 3.47
N LYS A 2 -3.18 -62.97 4.30
CA LYS A 2 -3.79 -64.18 3.76
C LYS A 2 -5.05 -63.69 3.04
N GLU A 3 -5.29 -64.15 1.81
CA GLU A 3 -6.58 -63.99 1.16
C GLU A 3 -7.63 -64.58 2.12
N GLU A 4 -8.40 -63.72 2.78
CA GLU A 4 -9.69 -64.14 3.31
C GLU A 4 -10.54 -64.41 2.08
N LYS A 5 -10.67 -65.70 1.74
CA LYS A 5 -11.72 -66.19 0.85
C LYS A 5 -13.05 -65.95 1.57
N THR A 6 -13.58 -64.74 1.46
CA THR A 6 -15.00 -64.51 1.64
C THR A 6 -15.68 -65.14 0.43
N THR A 7 -16.13 -66.39 0.57
CA THR A 7 -17.10 -67.02 -0.31
C THR A 7 -18.39 -66.22 -0.20
N PHE A 8 -18.52 -65.22 -1.06
CA PHE A 8 -19.83 -64.78 -1.52
C PHE A 8 -20.35 -65.93 -2.38
N ASP A 9 -21.45 -66.55 -1.99
CA ASP A 9 -22.27 -67.30 -2.94
C ASP A 9 -22.79 -66.29 -3.96
N LEU A 10 -22.00 -66.11 -5.02
CA LEU A 10 -22.42 -65.43 -6.22
C LEU A 10 -23.64 -66.20 -6.72
N ASN A 11 -24.81 -65.56 -6.68
CA ASN A 11 -25.88 -65.91 -7.59
C ASN A 11 -25.33 -65.65 -9.00
N LEU A 12 -24.73 -66.69 -9.59
CA LEU A 12 -24.10 -66.76 -10.91
C LEU A 12 -25.08 -66.54 -12.09
N ASN A 13 -26.24 -65.94 -11.83
CA ASN A 13 -27.35 -65.81 -12.78
C ASN A 13 -27.59 -64.35 -13.24
N ASP A 14 -26.66 -63.42 -12.97
CA ASP A 14 -26.76 -62.03 -13.43
C ASP A 14 -25.48 -61.63 -14.17
N ASP A 15 -25.45 -61.90 -15.48
CA ASP A 15 -24.31 -61.65 -16.38
C ASP A 15 -23.75 -60.22 -16.25
N ARG A 16 -24.62 -59.24 -15.94
CA ARG A 16 -24.24 -57.83 -15.74
C ARG A 16 -23.30 -57.61 -14.55
N LYS A 17 -23.44 -58.40 -13.49
CA LYS A 17 -22.55 -58.31 -12.31
C LYS A 17 -21.18 -58.90 -12.57
N VAL A 18 -21.11 -59.92 -13.44
CA VAL A 18 -19.85 -60.53 -13.87
C VAL A 18 -19.05 -59.54 -14.70
N ASP A 19 -19.69 -58.87 -15.66
CA ASP A 19 -19.05 -57.85 -16.51
C ASP A 19 -18.51 -56.67 -15.69
N LEU A 20 -19.30 -56.14 -14.75
CA LEU A 20 -18.88 -55.06 -13.85
C LEU A 20 -17.63 -55.44 -13.03
N LEU A 21 -17.58 -56.67 -12.53
CA LEU A 21 -16.44 -57.15 -11.74
C LEU A 21 -15.19 -57.36 -12.61
N ILE A 22 -15.34 -57.79 -13.86
CA ILE A 22 -14.23 -57.92 -14.82
C ILE A 22 -13.63 -56.55 -15.09
N ASP A 23 -14.45 -55.55 -15.42
CA ASP A 23 -14.00 -54.19 -15.69
C ASP A 23 -13.37 -53.52 -14.46
N PHE A 24 -13.96 -53.73 -13.28
CA PHE A 24 -13.41 -53.26 -12.02
C PHE A 24 -12.02 -53.83 -11.73
N ASN A 25 -11.83 -55.14 -11.93
CA ASN A 25 -10.54 -55.80 -11.76
C ASN A 25 -9.52 -55.39 -12.84
N ARG A 26 -9.99 -55.09 -14.06
CA ARG A 26 -9.15 -54.54 -15.12
C ARG A 26 -8.60 -53.17 -14.72
N MET A 27 -9.44 -52.27 -14.21
CA MET A 27 -9.00 -50.97 -13.70
C MET A 27 -8.00 -51.10 -12.54
N LYS A 28 -8.32 -51.96 -11.57
CA LYS A 28 -7.42 -52.30 -10.45
C LYS A 28 -6.02 -52.63 -10.94
N LYS A 29 -5.93 -53.55 -11.91
CA LYS A 29 -4.66 -54.02 -12.47
C LYS A 29 -3.93 -52.93 -13.28
N ASN A 30 -4.68 -52.15 -14.06
CA ASN A 30 -4.10 -51.14 -14.95
C ASN A 30 -3.53 -49.93 -14.19
N TYR A 31 -4.19 -49.51 -13.11
CA TYR A 31 -3.84 -48.27 -12.41
C TYR A 31 -3.28 -48.50 -11.00
N PHE A 32 -3.83 -49.43 -10.22
CA PHE A 32 -3.62 -49.44 -8.77
C PHE A 32 -2.85 -50.67 -8.23
N ASP A 33 -2.38 -51.56 -9.11
CA ASP A 33 -1.72 -52.80 -8.72
C ASP A 33 -0.49 -52.57 -7.83
N PHE A 34 0.33 -51.55 -8.15
CA PHE A 34 1.49 -51.16 -7.34
C PHE A 34 1.11 -50.79 -5.90
N TYR A 35 0.02 -50.04 -5.71
CA TYR A 35 -0.43 -49.58 -4.40
C TYR A 35 -0.95 -50.74 -3.54
N LEU A 36 -1.70 -51.65 -4.16
CA LEU A 36 -2.38 -52.75 -3.49
C LEU A 36 -1.42 -53.90 -3.14
N ASN A 37 -0.41 -54.14 -3.98
CA ASN A 37 0.55 -55.22 -3.77
C ASN A 37 1.72 -54.83 -2.84
N ARG A 38 1.87 -53.54 -2.53
CA ARG A 38 2.93 -53.05 -1.62
C ARG A 38 2.65 -53.45 -0.17
N LYS A 39 3.32 -54.51 0.29
CA LYS A 39 3.29 -54.92 1.70
C LYS A 39 4.18 -54.01 2.54
N LYS A 40 3.57 -53.11 3.30
CA LYS A 40 4.25 -52.32 4.34
C LYS A 40 4.34 -53.10 5.65
N SER A 41 5.52 -53.11 6.25
CA SER A 41 5.75 -53.55 7.62
C SER A 41 4.97 -52.70 8.63
N PHE A 42 4.79 -53.20 9.84
CA PHE A 42 4.11 -52.45 10.91
C PHE A 42 4.79 -51.10 11.19
N ASN A 43 6.13 -51.08 11.24
CA ASN A 43 6.89 -49.86 11.51
C ASN A 43 6.75 -48.83 10.39
N GLU A 44 6.72 -49.26 9.12
CA GLU A 44 6.46 -48.36 8.00
C GLU A 44 5.08 -47.71 8.09
N LYS A 45 4.04 -48.48 8.42
CA LYS A 45 2.68 -47.93 8.61
C LYS A 45 2.62 -46.93 9.76
N LEU A 46 3.24 -47.25 10.89
CA LEU A 46 3.32 -46.34 12.04
C LEU A 46 4.06 -45.04 11.68
N ASN A 47 5.14 -45.14 10.91
CA ASN A 47 5.89 -43.98 10.44
C ASN A 47 5.09 -43.15 9.43
N ASP A 48 4.30 -43.78 8.55
CA ASP A 48 3.39 -43.05 7.63
C ASP A 48 2.38 -42.22 8.41
N PHE A 49 1.80 -42.77 9.49
CA PHE A 49 0.84 -42.05 10.32
C PHE A 49 1.49 -40.86 11.02
N LYS A 50 2.68 -41.06 11.62
CA LYS A 50 3.46 -39.98 12.23
C LYS A 50 3.86 -38.91 11.21
N LYS A 51 4.29 -39.32 10.02
CA LYS A 51 4.64 -38.41 8.92
C LYS A 51 3.44 -37.55 8.57
N PHE A 52 2.25 -38.12 8.38
CA PHE A 52 1.05 -37.36 8.07
C PHE A 52 0.76 -36.24 9.07
N PHE A 53 0.75 -36.55 10.37
CA PHE A 53 0.49 -35.54 11.41
C PHE A 53 1.57 -34.45 11.49
N SER A 54 2.79 -34.73 11.01
CA SER A 54 3.86 -33.72 10.91
C SER A 54 3.70 -32.77 9.72
N LEU A 55 2.86 -33.09 8.72
CA LEU A 55 2.70 -32.27 7.52
C LEU A 55 1.89 -30.99 7.76
N GLN A 56 1.16 -30.89 8.88
CA GLN A 56 0.35 -29.73 9.26
C GLN A 56 -0.60 -29.24 8.13
N LEU A 57 -1.28 -30.18 7.49
CA LEU A 57 -2.25 -29.88 6.44
C LEU A 57 -3.41 -29.02 6.96
N PRO A 58 -4.02 -28.18 6.09
CA PRO A 58 -5.19 -27.40 6.46
C PRO A 58 -6.36 -28.32 6.84
N VAL A 59 -7.27 -27.83 7.69
CA VAL A 59 -8.33 -28.64 8.33
C VAL A 59 -9.14 -29.46 7.31
N ASN A 60 -9.43 -28.90 6.14
CA ASN A 60 -10.19 -29.56 5.09
C ASN A 60 -9.46 -30.73 4.39
N LEU A 61 -8.13 -30.77 4.47
CA LEU A 61 -7.28 -31.82 3.89
C LEU A 61 -6.60 -32.68 4.97
N GLY A 62 -6.71 -32.27 6.24
CA GLY A 62 -5.87 -32.67 7.35
C GLY A 62 -6.32 -33.90 8.15
N GLU A 63 -7.31 -34.66 7.69
CA GLU A 63 -7.65 -35.94 8.31
C GLU A 63 -6.96 -37.12 7.59
N LEU A 64 -6.20 -37.91 8.33
CA LEU A 64 -5.60 -39.14 7.83
C LEU A 64 -6.70 -40.14 7.49
N PHE A 65 -6.64 -40.75 6.30
CA PHE A 65 -7.44 -41.94 6.05
C PHE A 65 -6.88 -43.14 6.82
N VAL A 66 -7.73 -43.79 7.61
CA VAL A 66 -7.32 -44.94 8.41
C VAL A 66 -8.10 -46.19 7.99
N PRO A 67 -7.46 -47.16 7.29
CA PRO A 67 -8.07 -48.44 6.99
C PRO A 67 -8.42 -49.19 8.28
N GLU A 68 -9.54 -49.91 8.27
CA GLU A 68 -10.14 -50.59 9.43
C GLU A 68 -9.11 -51.49 10.14
N ASN A 69 -8.38 -52.27 9.34
CA ASN A 69 -7.33 -53.19 9.81
C ASN A 69 -6.09 -52.51 10.44
N GLN A 70 -6.03 -51.18 10.39
CA GLN A 70 -4.96 -50.32 10.92
C GLN A 70 -5.47 -49.31 11.94
N THR A 71 -6.76 -49.30 12.26
CA THR A 71 -7.39 -48.35 13.18
C THR A 71 -6.72 -48.31 14.55
N GLN A 72 -6.29 -49.46 15.06
CA GLN A 72 -5.56 -49.57 16.32
C GLN A 72 -4.21 -48.81 16.31
N ILE A 73 -3.55 -48.69 15.15
CA ILE A 73 -2.20 -48.09 15.03
C ILE A 73 -2.24 -46.60 15.38
N LEU A 74 -3.35 -45.91 15.05
CA LEU A 74 -3.54 -44.49 15.35
C LEU A 74 -3.31 -44.18 16.85
N TRP A 75 -3.63 -45.13 17.73
CA TRP A 75 -3.60 -44.96 19.18
C TRP A 75 -2.33 -45.52 19.84
N MET A 76 -1.36 -45.96 19.04
CA MET A 76 -0.09 -46.54 19.53
C MET A 76 1.03 -45.52 19.71
N PHE A 77 0.78 -44.26 19.36
CA PHE A 77 1.71 -43.16 19.50
C PHE A 77 0.96 -41.89 19.92
N ASP A 78 1.72 -40.87 20.28
CA ASP A 78 1.20 -39.59 20.74
C ASP A 78 0.74 -38.74 19.57
N ASN A 79 -0.41 -39.11 18.99
CA ASN A 79 -1.08 -38.32 17.95
C ASN A 79 -1.67 -37.01 18.55
N PRO A 80 -2.04 -36.03 17.71
CA PRO A 80 -2.54 -34.73 18.18
C PRO A 80 -3.73 -34.83 19.15
N SER A 81 -4.69 -35.74 18.93
CA SER A 81 -5.85 -35.92 19.81
C SER A 81 -5.45 -36.47 21.18
N VAL A 82 -4.51 -37.42 21.22
CA VAL A 82 -3.96 -37.96 22.48
C VAL A 82 -3.21 -36.88 23.25
N LEU A 83 -2.35 -36.12 22.56
CA LEU A 83 -1.59 -35.04 23.16
C LEU A 83 -2.49 -33.92 23.70
N ALA A 84 -3.53 -33.54 22.96
CA ALA A 84 -4.50 -32.54 23.40
C ALA A 84 -5.19 -32.98 24.71
N TYR A 85 -5.70 -34.20 24.75
CA TYR A 85 -6.30 -34.79 25.96
C TYR A 85 -5.30 -34.81 27.14
N GLU A 86 -4.07 -35.28 26.89
CA GLU A 86 -3.06 -35.41 27.95
C GLU A 86 -2.59 -34.05 28.50
N ASN A 87 -2.53 -33.03 27.64
CA ASN A 87 -2.16 -31.68 28.04
C ASN A 87 -3.27 -30.99 28.85
N GLU A 88 -4.54 -31.10 28.42
CA GLU A 88 -5.67 -30.48 29.12
C GLU A 88 -5.94 -31.13 30.48
N LEU A 89 -5.67 -32.43 30.64
CA LEU A 89 -5.85 -33.15 31.90
C LEU A 89 -4.54 -33.40 32.66
N LYS A 90 -3.46 -32.70 32.32
CA LYS A 90 -2.10 -32.95 32.83
C LYS A 90 -2.03 -33.09 34.36
N GLU A 91 -2.70 -32.19 35.09
CA GLU A 91 -2.72 -32.22 36.55
C GLU A 91 -3.43 -33.47 37.09
N LYS A 92 -4.61 -33.80 36.56
CA LYS A 92 -5.36 -34.99 36.95
C LYS A 92 -4.60 -36.27 36.60
N LEU A 93 -4.05 -36.35 35.37
CA LEU A 93 -3.25 -37.48 34.89
C LEU A 93 -1.96 -37.68 35.71
N SER A 94 -1.37 -36.60 36.26
CA SER A 94 -0.16 -36.69 37.07
C SER A 94 -0.34 -37.56 38.32
N LEU A 95 -1.54 -37.55 38.92
CA LEU A 95 -1.88 -38.35 40.11
C LEU A 95 -1.84 -39.87 39.85
N PHE A 96 -1.97 -40.28 38.59
CA PHE A 96 -1.95 -41.69 38.19
C PHE A 96 -1.06 -41.94 36.96
N LYS A 97 0.00 -41.14 36.82
CA LYS A 97 0.93 -41.19 35.68
C LYS A 97 1.43 -42.60 35.34
N ILE A 98 1.82 -43.37 36.36
CA ILE A 98 2.30 -44.76 36.18
C ILE A 98 1.19 -45.65 35.60
N LYS A 99 -0.05 -45.53 36.08
CA LYS A 99 -1.20 -46.29 35.57
C LYS A 99 -1.48 -45.94 34.12
N HIS A 100 -1.47 -44.65 33.77
CA HIS A 100 -1.69 -44.17 32.39
C HIS A 100 -0.61 -44.65 31.42
N LEU A 101 0.67 -44.57 31.82
CA LEU A 101 1.78 -45.11 31.03
C LEU A 101 1.67 -46.63 30.83
N ASN A 102 1.27 -47.36 31.87
CA ASN A 102 1.04 -48.81 31.78
C ASN A 102 -0.15 -49.14 30.86
N LEU A 103 -1.22 -48.36 30.90
CA LEU A 103 -2.38 -48.53 30.01
C LEU A 103 -1.93 -48.47 28.54
N LYS A 104 -1.22 -47.42 28.14
CA LYS A 104 -0.67 -47.24 26.78
C LYS A 104 0.31 -48.37 26.42
N LYS A 105 1.22 -48.72 27.32
CA LYS A 105 2.21 -49.78 27.12
C LYS A 105 1.57 -51.15 26.86
N TYR A 106 0.59 -51.53 27.67
CA TYR A 106 -0.08 -52.83 27.49
C TYR A 106 -1.01 -52.83 26.28
N PHE A 107 -1.71 -51.73 26.00
CA PHE A 107 -2.47 -51.56 24.76
C PHE A 107 -1.58 -51.77 23.52
N TYR A 108 -0.41 -51.13 23.47
CA TYR A 108 0.56 -51.31 22.40
C TYR A 108 0.98 -52.79 22.26
N LYS A 109 1.28 -53.46 23.37
CA LYS A 109 1.70 -54.88 23.38
C LYS A 109 0.61 -55.84 22.90
N VAL A 110 -0.67 -55.54 23.12
CA VAL A 110 -1.80 -56.36 22.64
C VAL A 110 -1.76 -56.53 21.12
N PHE A 111 -1.42 -55.47 20.38
CA PHE A 111 -1.48 -55.49 18.92
C PHE A 111 -0.13 -55.74 18.23
N THR A 112 0.98 -55.63 18.94
CA THR A 112 2.33 -55.81 18.37
C THR A 112 2.96 -57.17 18.64
N SER A 113 2.42 -57.95 19.58
CA SER A 113 2.97 -59.27 19.88
C SER A 113 2.67 -60.26 18.76
N GLU A 114 3.71 -60.83 18.12
CA GLU A 114 3.55 -61.81 17.04
C GLU A 114 3.05 -63.17 17.53
N ASP A 115 3.43 -63.55 18.75
CA ASP A 115 3.05 -64.81 19.41
C ASP A 115 1.67 -64.70 20.06
N ASN A 116 0.75 -65.59 19.67
CA ASN A 116 -0.62 -65.64 20.17
C ASN A 116 -0.71 -65.86 21.69
N GLN A 117 0.18 -66.67 22.30
CA GLN A 117 0.18 -66.89 23.75
C GLN A 117 0.61 -65.63 24.50
N LYS A 118 1.69 -64.97 24.03
CA LYS A 118 2.12 -63.67 24.57
C LYS A 118 1.05 -62.61 24.40
N ARG A 119 0.32 -62.64 23.27
CA ARG A 119 -0.77 -61.72 23.01
C ARG A 119 -1.90 -61.87 24.02
N GLU A 120 -2.29 -63.09 24.35
CA GLU A 120 -3.28 -63.39 25.39
C GLU A 120 -2.83 -62.92 26.78
N ILE A 121 -1.57 -63.16 27.14
CA ILE A 121 -0.98 -62.60 28.37
C ILE A 121 -1.08 -61.08 28.38
N ASN A 122 -0.77 -60.41 27.27
CA ASN A 122 -0.83 -58.96 27.16
C ASN A 122 -2.26 -58.42 27.24
N VAL A 123 -3.26 -59.14 26.71
CA VAL A 123 -4.69 -58.80 26.90
C VAL A 123 -5.06 -58.88 28.38
N ASN A 124 -4.66 -59.94 29.08
CA ASN A 124 -4.93 -60.09 30.51
C ASN A 124 -4.25 -58.99 31.35
N LEU A 125 -3.00 -58.63 31.02
CA LEU A 125 -2.29 -57.51 31.66
C LEU A 125 -2.95 -56.15 31.38
N PHE A 126 -3.43 -55.95 30.15
CA PHE A 126 -4.20 -54.76 29.78
C PHE A 126 -5.51 -54.67 30.58
N LEU A 127 -6.31 -55.74 30.60
CA LEU A 127 -7.57 -55.78 31.36
C LEU A 127 -7.36 -55.63 32.87
N GLY A 128 -6.28 -56.20 33.41
CA GLY A 128 -5.87 -56.00 34.80
C GLY A 128 -5.51 -54.53 35.09
N THR A 129 -4.82 -53.88 34.16
CA THR A 129 -4.51 -52.44 34.26
C THR A 129 -5.77 -51.60 34.21
N VAL A 130 -6.71 -51.89 33.31
CA VAL A 130 -8.01 -51.21 33.20
C VAL A 130 -8.80 -51.29 34.53
N LYS A 131 -8.83 -52.46 35.19
CA LYS A 131 -9.49 -52.60 36.49
C LYS A 131 -8.92 -51.67 37.57
N SER A 132 -7.64 -51.32 37.48
CA SER A 132 -6.99 -50.40 38.44
C SER A 132 -7.44 -48.93 38.33
N PHE A 133 -8.20 -48.58 37.28
CA PHE A 133 -8.81 -47.27 37.07
C PHE A 133 -10.24 -47.16 37.63
N TYR A 134 -10.70 -48.13 38.43
CA TYR A 134 -12.03 -48.06 39.04
C TYR A 134 -12.25 -46.73 39.79
N GLY A 135 -13.37 -46.05 39.48
CA GLY A 135 -13.72 -44.75 40.05
C GLY A 135 -13.00 -43.54 39.43
N ILE A 136 -12.09 -43.73 38.47
CA ILE A 136 -11.38 -42.64 37.79
C ILE A 136 -12.10 -42.34 36.47
N ASN A 137 -12.53 -41.09 36.28
CA ASN A 137 -13.09 -40.65 35.00
C ASN A 137 -11.95 -40.47 33.98
N HIS A 138 -11.77 -41.44 33.09
CA HIS A 138 -10.65 -41.48 32.15
C HIS A 138 -11.09 -42.00 30.78
N PHE A 139 -11.23 -41.10 29.80
CA PHE A 139 -11.75 -41.42 28.47
C PHE A 139 -11.08 -42.63 27.80
N PHE A 140 -9.74 -42.66 27.76
CA PHE A 140 -9.02 -43.72 27.05
C PHE A 140 -9.17 -45.12 27.66
N VAL A 141 -9.65 -45.25 28.90
CA VAL A 141 -9.82 -46.57 29.54
C VAL A 141 -10.91 -47.39 28.85
N PRO A 142 -12.20 -46.97 28.84
CA PRO A 142 -13.24 -47.66 28.10
C PRO A 142 -12.98 -47.62 26.58
N PHE A 143 -12.43 -46.52 26.05
CA PHE A 143 -12.16 -46.41 24.62
C PHE A 143 -11.13 -47.44 24.11
N TYR A 144 -9.96 -47.57 24.76
CA TYR A 144 -8.99 -48.61 24.40
C TYR A 144 -9.51 -50.02 24.62
N LYS A 145 -10.33 -50.20 25.68
CA LYS A 145 -10.96 -51.49 25.95
C LYS A 145 -11.92 -51.89 24.82
N ALA A 146 -12.71 -50.94 24.29
CA ALA A 146 -13.55 -51.17 23.12
C ALA A 146 -12.73 -51.58 21.89
N ILE A 147 -11.61 -50.90 21.60
CA ILE A 147 -10.74 -51.26 20.47
C ILE A 147 -10.15 -52.68 20.64
N VAL A 148 -9.76 -53.06 21.86
CA VAL A 148 -9.30 -54.41 22.18
C VAL A 148 -10.42 -55.44 21.99
N PHE A 149 -11.67 -55.12 22.33
CA PHE A 149 -12.81 -56.01 22.06
C PHE A 149 -13.17 -56.07 20.57
N LEU A 150 -13.00 -54.99 19.81
CA LEU A 150 -13.25 -54.98 18.37
C LEU A 150 -12.24 -55.81 17.57
N TYR A 151 -10.95 -55.72 17.92
CA TYR A 151 -9.86 -56.24 17.08
C TYR A 151 -8.95 -57.24 17.80
N GLY A 152 -9.29 -57.64 19.03
CA GLY A 152 -8.54 -58.61 19.83
C GLY A 152 -8.59 -60.03 19.27
N VAL A 153 -7.54 -60.82 19.54
CA VAL A 153 -7.13 -61.94 18.69
C VAL A 153 -7.82 -63.28 18.97
N LYS A 154 -8.60 -63.40 20.04
CA LYS A 154 -9.20 -64.69 20.42
C LYS A 154 -10.71 -64.74 20.45
N ASN A 155 -11.41 -63.61 20.45
CA ASN A 155 -12.86 -63.48 20.24
C ASN A 155 -13.17 -61.99 20.20
N PRO A 156 -13.11 -61.34 19.02
CA PRO A 156 -13.65 -60.01 18.91
C PRO A 156 -15.12 -60.05 19.33
N ASP A 157 -15.49 -59.14 20.23
CA ASP A 157 -16.85 -59.00 20.77
C ASP A 157 -17.34 -57.57 20.50
N PRO A 158 -17.98 -57.35 19.33
CA PRO A 158 -18.46 -56.03 18.96
C PRO A 158 -19.55 -55.50 19.90
N LEU A 159 -20.32 -56.37 20.55
CA LEU A 159 -21.37 -55.96 21.48
C LEU A 159 -20.76 -55.40 22.76
N LEU A 160 -19.77 -56.09 23.34
CA LEU A 160 -19.01 -55.55 24.47
C LEU A 160 -18.24 -54.27 24.10
N ALA A 161 -17.76 -54.17 22.85
CA ALA A 161 -17.15 -52.93 22.39
C ALA A 161 -18.15 -51.77 22.37
N LEU A 162 -19.37 -51.97 21.90
CA LEU A 162 -20.44 -50.96 21.93
C LEU A 162 -20.77 -50.51 23.36
N GLU A 163 -20.81 -51.45 24.33
CA GLU A 163 -21.01 -51.09 25.73
C GLU A 163 -19.89 -50.20 26.28
N GLU A 164 -18.63 -50.52 25.95
CA GLU A 164 -17.49 -49.71 26.36
C GLU A 164 -17.43 -48.36 25.63
N LEU A 165 -17.83 -48.29 24.36
CA LEU A 165 -17.94 -47.01 23.62
C LEU A 165 -19.00 -46.10 24.24
N LYS A 166 -20.16 -46.62 24.62
CA LYS A 166 -21.19 -45.86 25.35
C LYS A 166 -20.69 -45.35 26.70
N LYS A 167 -19.88 -46.17 27.42
CA LYS A 167 -19.21 -45.70 28.65
C LYS A 167 -18.24 -44.56 28.34
N ALA A 168 -17.42 -44.69 27.30
CA ALA A 168 -16.47 -43.66 26.89
C ALA A 168 -17.17 -42.35 26.50
N GLU A 169 -18.30 -42.42 25.79
CA GLU A 169 -19.16 -41.28 25.46
C GLU A 169 -19.69 -40.59 26.71
N SER A 170 -20.30 -41.36 27.63
CA SER A 170 -20.79 -40.80 28.90
C SER A 170 -19.69 -40.15 29.74
N MET A 171 -18.46 -40.68 29.70
CA MET A 171 -17.30 -40.09 30.36
C MET A 171 -16.87 -38.79 29.69
N LEU A 172 -16.83 -38.75 28.35
CA LEU A 172 -16.42 -37.58 27.57
C LEU A 172 -17.29 -36.36 27.85
N VAL A 173 -18.59 -36.55 27.99
CA VAL A 173 -19.54 -35.48 28.34
C VAL A 173 -19.15 -34.82 29.67
N ASN A 174 -18.80 -35.64 30.66
CA ASN A 174 -18.50 -35.22 32.04
C ASN A 174 -17.06 -34.73 32.26
N LEU A 175 -16.16 -34.89 31.29
CA LEU A 175 -14.78 -34.42 31.43
C LEU A 175 -14.67 -32.91 31.18
N GLU A 176 -13.83 -32.25 31.95
CA GLU A 176 -13.46 -30.84 31.78
C GLU A 176 -12.41 -30.72 30.66
N LEU A 177 -12.86 -30.90 29.43
CA LEU A 177 -12.07 -30.74 28.20
C LEU A 177 -12.63 -29.59 27.38
N SER A 178 -11.79 -28.97 26.55
CA SER A 178 -12.20 -27.99 25.56
C SER A 178 -13.21 -28.59 24.57
N GLN A 179 -14.09 -27.76 24.03
CA GLN A 179 -15.08 -28.21 23.06
C GLN A 179 -14.43 -28.83 21.82
N LYS A 180 -13.27 -28.30 21.41
CA LYS A 180 -12.49 -28.82 20.29
C LYS A 180 -12.03 -30.27 20.56
N THR A 181 -11.41 -30.52 21.72
CA THR A 181 -10.97 -31.87 22.08
C THR A 181 -12.15 -32.83 22.27
N LYS A 182 -13.27 -32.37 22.82
CA LYS A 182 -14.50 -33.18 22.89
C LYS A 182 -15.03 -33.56 21.51
N GLN A 183 -15.05 -32.62 20.56
CA GLN A 183 -15.45 -32.89 19.18
C GLN A 183 -14.50 -33.89 18.50
N GLU A 184 -13.19 -33.70 18.60
CA GLU A 184 -12.21 -34.65 18.03
C GLU A 184 -12.37 -36.07 18.60
N LEU A 185 -12.55 -36.21 19.92
CA LEU A 185 -12.76 -37.52 20.54
C LEU A 185 -14.13 -38.11 20.20
N SER A 186 -15.17 -37.28 20.09
CA SER A 186 -16.52 -37.70 19.67
C SER A 186 -16.54 -38.20 18.23
N TYR A 187 -15.79 -37.58 17.32
CA TYR A 187 -15.58 -38.08 15.95
C TYR A 187 -15.11 -39.53 15.95
N TYR A 188 -14.05 -39.83 16.72
CA TYR A 188 -13.53 -41.18 16.81
C TYR A 188 -14.50 -42.13 17.52
N LEU A 189 -15.19 -41.72 18.59
CA LEU A 189 -16.21 -42.56 19.25
C LEU A 189 -17.29 -43.01 18.26
N ASN A 190 -17.80 -42.09 17.45
CA ASN A 190 -18.79 -42.38 16.43
C ASN A 190 -18.23 -43.32 15.36
N LEU A 191 -17.00 -43.08 14.90
CA LEU A 191 -16.32 -43.94 13.94
C LEU A 191 -16.13 -45.39 14.44
N TYR A 192 -15.67 -45.57 15.68
CA TYR A 192 -15.52 -46.91 16.26
C TYR A 192 -16.86 -47.58 16.60
N SER A 193 -17.90 -46.81 16.92
CA SER A 193 -19.26 -47.34 17.10
C SER A 193 -19.81 -47.87 15.78
N ALA A 194 -19.57 -47.15 14.68
CA ALA A 194 -19.91 -47.62 13.34
C ALA A 194 -19.18 -48.92 12.99
N TYR A 195 -17.88 -49.04 13.27
CA TYR A 195 -17.14 -50.29 13.06
C TYR A 195 -17.74 -51.46 13.85
N ALA A 196 -18.14 -51.23 15.10
CA ALA A 196 -18.77 -52.26 15.90
C ALA A 196 -20.12 -52.73 15.32
N HIS A 197 -20.95 -51.80 14.86
CA HIS A 197 -22.20 -52.11 14.16
C HIS A 197 -21.97 -52.84 12.82
N GLN A 198 -20.94 -52.45 12.06
CA GLN A 198 -20.54 -53.16 10.83
C GLN A 198 -20.16 -54.62 11.10
N LYS A 199 -19.42 -54.91 12.18
CA LYS A 199 -19.02 -56.28 12.55
C LYS A 199 -20.21 -57.20 12.87
N ILE A 200 -21.37 -56.64 13.22
CA ILE A 200 -22.61 -57.38 13.47
C ILE A 200 -23.65 -57.18 12.34
N ALA A 201 -23.20 -56.71 11.18
CA ALA A 201 -24.02 -56.48 9.98
C ALA A 201 -25.21 -55.52 10.18
N GLN A 202 -25.13 -54.60 11.14
CA GLN A 202 -26.12 -53.54 11.37
C GLN A 202 -25.73 -52.27 10.61
N TYR A 203 -25.82 -52.32 9.28
CA TYR A 203 -25.31 -51.26 8.40
C TYR A 203 -26.08 -49.94 8.54
N GLU A 204 -27.39 -49.97 8.77
CA GLU A 204 -28.19 -48.76 9.00
C GLU A 204 -27.73 -48.00 10.25
N SER A 205 -27.59 -48.70 11.39
CA SER A 205 -27.04 -48.10 12.61
C SER A 205 -25.61 -47.61 12.40
N ALA A 206 -24.78 -48.36 11.64
CA ALA A 206 -23.43 -47.90 11.31
C ALA A 206 -23.45 -46.59 10.50
N MET A 207 -24.38 -46.42 9.56
CA MET A 207 -24.54 -45.18 8.80
C MET A 207 -24.95 -44.01 9.70
N GLU A 208 -25.84 -44.22 10.68
CA GLU A 208 -26.21 -43.18 11.66
C GLU A 208 -24.98 -42.64 12.40
N TYR A 209 -24.13 -43.53 12.92
CA TYR A 209 -22.90 -43.13 13.59
C TYR A 209 -21.89 -42.48 12.63
N LEU A 210 -21.77 -42.95 11.38
CA LEU A 210 -20.88 -42.33 10.39
C LEU A 210 -21.34 -40.93 10.00
N ASN A 211 -22.66 -40.72 9.85
CA ASN A 211 -23.22 -39.39 9.63
C ASN A 211 -22.97 -38.49 10.84
N ALA A 212 -23.18 -38.97 12.06
CA ALA A 212 -22.84 -38.23 13.28
C ALA A 212 -21.34 -37.90 13.37
N ALA A 213 -20.46 -38.79 12.90
CA ALA A 213 -19.03 -38.48 12.78
C ALA A 213 -18.77 -37.36 11.76
N ILE A 214 -19.45 -37.38 10.61
CA ILE A 214 -19.33 -36.33 9.58
C ILE A 214 -19.91 -35.00 10.06
N ASP A 215 -20.98 -35.00 10.86
CA ASP A 215 -21.54 -33.78 11.45
C ASP A 215 -20.55 -33.11 12.41
N VAL A 216 -19.77 -33.91 13.14
CA VAL A 216 -18.70 -33.43 14.02
C VAL A 216 -17.47 -32.99 13.23
N ASN A 217 -17.04 -33.76 12.24
CA ASN A 217 -15.95 -33.43 11.33
C ASN A 217 -16.44 -33.50 9.87
N PRO A 218 -16.87 -32.37 9.29
CA PRO A 218 -17.38 -32.33 7.91
C PRO A 218 -16.38 -32.83 6.87
N PHE A 219 -15.08 -32.79 7.17
CA PHE A 219 -14.00 -33.22 6.29
C PHE A 219 -13.52 -34.66 6.58
N GLY A 220 -14.32 -35.43 7.35
CA GLY A 220 -14.07 -36.82 7.73
C GLY A 220 -14.00 -37.80 6.55
N VAL A 221 -12.85 -37.90 5.90
CA VAL A 221 -12.42 -38.87 4.89
C VAL A 221 -12.66 -40.30 5.36
N THR A 222 -12.23 -40.66 6.57
CA THR A 222 -12.37 -42.04 7.06
C THR A 222 -13.85 -42.40 7.22
N ALA A 223 -14.63 -41.52 7.88
CA ALA A 223 -16.07 -41.71 8.02
C ALA A 223 -16.79 -41.78 6.65
N ARG A 224 -16.42 -40.93 5.69
CA ARG A 224 -16.99 -40.94 4.33
C ARG A 224 -16.66 -42.22 3.56
N TYR A 225 -15.45 -42.77 3.70
CA TYR A 225 -15.08 -44.04 3.06
C TYR A 225 -15.94 -45.20 3.58
N TYR A 226 -16.14 -45.28 4.90
CA TYR A 226 -16.98 -46.34 5.48
C TYR A 226 -18.47 -46.11 5.25
N LEU A 227 -18.90 -44.84 5.13
CA LEU A 227 -20.26 -44.52 4.73
C LEU A 227 -20.52 -45.02 3.31
N LEU A 228 -19.60 -44.75 2.38
CA LEU A 228 -19.63 -45.28 1.01
C LEU A 228 -19.74 -46.81 1.00
N GLN A 229 -18.92 -47.51 1.80
CA GLN A 229 -19.00 -48.97 1.89
C GLN A 229 -20.39 -49.44 2.35
N ASN A 230 -20.95 -48.82 3.39
CA ASN A 230 -22.28 -49.17 3.88
C ASN A 230 -23.41 -48.83 2.88
N SER A 231 -23.32 -47.67 2.21
CA SER A 231 -24.26 -47.30 1.15
C SER A 231 -24.29 -48.36 0.04
N LEU A 232 -23.12 -48.90 -0.34
CA LEU A 232 -23.04 -49.97 -1.33
C LEU A 232 -23.66 -51.28 -0.84
N LEU A 233 -23.42 -51.66 0.42
CA LEU A 233 -24.02 -52.85 1.03
C LEU A 233 -25.56 -52.75 1.12
N LEU A 234 -26.09 -51.53 1.24
CA LEU A 234 -27.53 -51.24 1.27
C LEU A 234 -28.11 -50.87 -0.11
N ASN A 235 -27.33 -50.97 -1.19
CA ASN A 235 -27.69 -50.58 -2.55
C ASN A 235 -28.14 -49.10 -2.72
N ASP A 236 -27.70 -48.19 -1.84
CA ASP A 236 -27.83 -46.75 -2.04
C ASP A 236 -26.72 -46.24 -2.99
N LEU A 237 -26.94 -46.46 -4.28
CA LEU A 237 -25.99 -46.09 -5.34
C LEU A 237 -25.86 -44.57 -5.52
N GLU A 238 -26.88 -43.79 -5.19
CA GLU A 238 -26.83 -42.33 -5.33
C GLU A 238 -25.81 -41.75 -4.33
N GLN A 239 -25.95 -42.13 -3.06
CA GLN A 239 -25.00 -41.71 -2.03
C GLN A 239 -23.59 -42.26 -2.28
N ALA A 240 -23.50 -43.52 -2.72
CA ALA A 240 -22.21 -44.13 -3.04
C ALA A 240 -21.47 -43.39 -4.17
N ASN A 241 -22.17 -43.05 -5.26
CA ASN A 241 -21.57 -42.32 -6.38
C ASN A 241 -21.11 -40.91 -5.97
N HIS A 242 -21.90 -40.21 -5.15
CA HIS A 242 -21.53 -38.90 -4.61
C HIS A 242 -20.29 -38.95 -3.71
N LEU A 243 -20.22 -39.94 -2.81
CA LEU A 243 -19.07 -40.11 -1.93
C LEU A 243 -17.82 -40.52 -2.70
N THR A 244 -17.96 -41.35 -3.74
CA THR A 244 -16.88 -41.74 -4.64
C THR A 244 -16.22 -40.53 -5.30
N ASP A 245 -17.02 -39.62 -5.89
CA ASP A 245 -16.52 -38.39 -6.51
C ASP A 245 -15.75 -37.52 -5.51
N LYS A 246 -16.31 -37.30 -4.31
CA LYS A 246 -15.66 -36.47 -3.28
C LYS A 246 -14.34 -37.06 -2.80
N LEU A 247 -14.30 -38.36 -2.54
CA LEU A 247 -13.12 -39.03 -2.03
C LEU A 247 -12.01 -39.14 -3.08
N PHE A 248 -12.37 -39.36 -4.35
CA PHE A 248 -11.42 -39.33 -5.46
C PHE A 248 -10.80 -37.93 -5.64
N LYS A 249 -11.64 -36.87 -5.64
CA LYS A 249 -11.16 -35.48 -5.77
C LYS A 249 -10.23 -35.07 -4.65
N LEU A 250 -10.45 -35.57 -3.42
CA LEU A 250 -9.59 -35.26 -2.28
C LEU A 250 -8.13 -35.68 -2.51
N ASP A 251 -7.88 -36.84 -3.11
CA ASP A 251 -6.50 -37.28 -3.42
C ASP A 251 -5.82 -36.28 -4.37
N LEU A 252 -6.56 -35.76 -5.36
CA LEU A 252 -6.07 -34.76 -6.31
C LEU A 252 -5.90 -33.38 -5.65
N GLU A 253 -6.84 -32.95 -4.79
CA GLU A 253 -6.78 -31.68 -4.06
C GLU A 253 -5.57 -31.61 -3.13
N ARG A 254 -5.23 -32.72 -2.45
CA ARG A 254 -4.03 -32.80 -1.62
C ARG A 254 -2.74 -32.64 -2.42
N LEU A 255 -2.68 -33.26 -3.59
CA LEU A 255 -1.54 -33.12 -4.50
C LEU A 255 -1.46 -31.69 -5.05
N LYS A 256 -2.59 -31.10 -5.43
CA LYS A 256 -2.67 -29.71 -5.88
C LYS A 256 -2.19 -28.74 -4.80
N TYR A 257 -2.63 -28.93 -3.55
CA TYR A 257 -2.14 -28.14 -2.41
C TYR A 257 -0.61 -28.24 -2.28
N ALA A 258 -0.05 -29.45 -2.43
CA ALA A 258 1.40 -29.63 -2.39
C ALA A 258 2.12 -28.91 -3.55
N LEU A 259 1.51 -28.86 -4.74
CA LEU A 259 2.04 -28.10 -5.89
C LEU A 259 2.00 -26.60 -5.61
N ASP A 260 0.90 -26.07 -5.09
CA ASP A 260 0.71 -24.65 -4.82
C ASP A 260 1.74 -24.16 -3.78
N GLU A 261 1.90 -24.90 -2.68
CA GLU A 261 2.84 -24.61 -1.59
C GLU A 261 4.30 -25.01 -1.88
N CYS A 262 4.58 -25.61 -3.04
CA CYS A 262 5.91 -26.15 -3.38
C CYS A 262 6.48 -27.10 -2.31
N ASN A 263 5.62 -27.91 -1.68
CA ASN A 263 6.00 -28.74 -0.54
C ASN A 263 6.23 -30.20 -0.96
N ALA A 264 7.50 -30.55 -1.16
CA ALA A 264 7.95 -31.90 -1.53
C ALA A 264 7.47 -32.98 -0.55
N LEU A 265 7.54 -32.72 0.76
CA LEU A 265 7.18 -33.72 1.78
C LEU A 265 5.71 -34.10 1.73
N ILE A 266 4.84 -33.12 1.48
CA ILE A 266 3.39 -33.34 1.30
C ILE A 266 3.17 -34.10 0.00
N PHE A 267 3.79 -33.65 -1.09
CA PHE A 267 3.66 -34.27 -2.40
C PHE A 267 3.98 -35.77 -2.36
N ASP A 268 5.15 -36.13 -1.82
CA ASP A 268 5.60 -37.53 -1.71
C ASP A 268 4.69 -38.38 -0.84
N TYR A 269 4.16 -37.78 0.23
CA TYR A 269 3.23 -38.48 1.11
C TYR A 269 1.93 -38.79 0.35
N CYS A 270 1.34 -37.79 -0.29
CA CYS A 270 0.04 -37.90 -0.96
C CYS A 270 0.10 -38.83 -2.18
N ILE A 271 1.19 -38.80 -2.96
CA ILE A 271 1.36 -39.70 -4.09
C ILE A 271 1.60 -41.16 -3.67
N THR A 272 2.20 -41.37 -2.49
CA THR A 272 2.51 -42.70 -1.96
C THR A 272 1.37 -43.32 -1.15
N ASN A 273 0.53 -42.48 -0.53
CA ASN A 273 -0.57 -42.89 0.35
C ASN A 273 -1.93 -42.33 -0.10
N PRO A 274 -2.34 -42.49 -1.38
CA PRO A 274 -3.67 -42.09 -1.80
C PRO A 274 -4.74 -43.02 -1.22
N LEU A 275 -5.95 -42.49 -1.07
CA LEU A 275 -7.13 -43.21 -0.59
C LEU A 275 -7.73 -44.10 -1.69
N THR A 276 -7.83 -43.60 -2.91
CA THR A 276 -8.60 -44.22 -4.00
C THR A 276 -8.25 -45.70 -4.27
N PRO A 277 -6.99 -46.18 -4.15
CA PRO A 277 -6.70 -47.60 -4.30
C PRO A 277 -7.49 -48.49 -3.34
N TYR A 278 -7.85 -48.00 -2.14
CA TYR A 278 -8.61 -48.75 -1.15
C TYR A 278 -10.03 -49.10 -1.60
N PHE A 279 -10.59 -48.46 -2.63
CA PHE A 279 -11.84 -48.92 -3.24
C PHE A 279 -11.69 -50.32 -3.85
N PHE A 280 -10.50 -50.68 -4.35
CA PHE A 280 -10.25 -51.95 -5.03
C PHE A 280 -9.81 -53.09 -4.10
N VAL A 281 -9.91 -52.90 -2.78
CA VAL A 281 -9.58 -53.92 -1.78
C VAL A 281 -10.69 -54.97 -1.69
N SER A 282 -11.96 -54.57 -1.81
CA SER A 282 -13.13 -55.45 -1.74
C SER A 282 -13.94 -55.39 -3.04
N ASN A 283 -14.55 -56.52 -3.42
CA ASN A 283 -15.43 -56.60 -4.59
C ASN A 283 -16.76 -55.85 -4.39
N GLU A 284 -17.10 -55.50 -3.14
CA GLU A 284 -18.29 -54.70 -2.80
C GLU A 284 -18.31 -53.32 -3.48
N PHE A 285 -17.15 -52.81 -3.87
CA PHE A 285 -17.01 -51.54 -4.60
C PHE A 285 -17.15 -51.67 -6.12
N ALA A 286 -17.33 -52.87 -6.68
CA ALA A 286 -17.53 -53.02 -8.11
C ALA A 286 -18.65 -52.12 -8.71
N PRO A 287 -19.79 -51.86 -8.01
CA PRO A 287 -20.86 -51.02 -8.55
C PRO A 287 -20.46 -49.56 -8.83
N ILE A 288 -19.45 -49.00 -8.14
CA ILE A 288 -18.94 -47.64 -8.40
C ILE A 288 -17.91 -47.59 -9.54
N GLY A 289 -17.61 -48.74 -10.16
CA GLY A 289 -16.57 -48.85 -11.17
C GLY A 289 -16.76 -47.90 -12.35
N SER A 290 -17.97 -47.74 -12.86
CA SER A 290 -18.27 -46.84 -13.98
C SER A 290 -18.01 -45.36 -13.65
N VAL A 291 -18.31 -44.94 -12.42
CA VAL A 291 -18.03 -43.58 -11.94
C VAL A 291 -16.53 -43.37 -11.80
N LEU A 292 -15.82 -44.33 -11.21
CA LEU A 292 -14.36 -44.28 -11.08
C LEU A 292 -13.68 -44.23 -12.45
N GLU A 293 -14.10 -45.06 -13.40
CA GLU A 293 -13.55 -45.06 -14.77
C GLU A 293 -13.72 -43.69 -15.41
N LYS A 294 -14.92 -43.10 -15.33
CA LYS A 294 -15.17 -41.75 -15.83
C LYS A 294 -14.24 -40.71 -15.21
N LEU A 295 -14.07 -40.73 -13.89
CA LEU A 295 -13.20 -39.77 -13.18
C LEU A 295 -11.72 -39.94 -13.57
N ILE A 296 -11.26 -41.19 -13.66
CA ILE A 296 -9.90 -41.54 -14.09
C ILE A 296 -9.67 -41.08 -15.53
N THR A 297 -10.57 -41.41 -16.45
CA THR A 297 -10.44 -41.07 -17.87
C THR A 297 -10.45 -39.56 -18.09
N ILE A 298 -11.33 -38.81 -17.40
CA ILE A 298 -11.32 -37.34 -17.46
C ILE A 298 -9.99 -36.77 -16.95
N SER A 299 -9.45 -37.34 -15.88
CA SER A 299 -8.19 -36.85 -15.29
C SER A 299 -6.97 -37.24 -16.15
N LEU A 300 -7.07 -38.32 -16.91
CA LEU A 300 -6.00 -38.83 -17.78
C LEU A 300 -6.14 -38.39 -19.25
N SER A 301 -7.19 -37.65 -19.64
CA SER A 301 -7.38 -37.22 -21.03
C SER A 301 -6.40 -36.15 -21.49
N HIS A 302 -5.50 -35.70 -20.61
CA HIS A 302 -4.50 -34.70 -20.93
C HIS A 302 -3.44 -35.24 -21.90
N GLN A 303 -3.16 -34.47 -22.95
CA GLN A 303 -2.39 -34.95 -24.10
C GLN A 303 -0.87 -34.89 -23.92
N ILE A 304 -0.37 -34.00 -23.04
CA ILE A 304 1.07 -33.80 -22.88
C ILE A 304 1.64 -34.91 -22.00
N ALA A 305 2.67 -35.59 -22.49
CA ALA A 305 3.39 -36.58 -21.71
C ALA A 305 4.29 -35.90 -20.65
N GLY A 306 4.38 -36.49 -19.45
CA GLY A 306 5.19 -35.93 -18.37
C GLY A 306 6.67 -35.78 -18.73
N GLU A 307 7.20 -36.68 -19.55
CA GLU A 307 8.56 -36.64 -20.08
C GLU A 307 8.82 -35.39 -20.95
N ILE A 308 7.80 -34.92 -21.67
CA ILE A 308 7.90 -33.70 -22.49
C ILE A 308 8.03 -32.48 -21.58
N LEU A 309 7.24 -32.40 -20.50
CA LEU A 309 7.32 -31.30 -19.54
C LEU A 309 8.65 -31.30 -18.79
N GLU A 310 9.16 -32.48 -18.40
CA GLU A 310 10.49 -32.63 -17.81
C GLU A 310 11.58 -32.09 -18.74
N GLN A 311 11.54 -32.46 -20.03
CA GLN A 311 12.49 -31.95 -21.03
C GLN A 311 12.41 -30.43 -21.17
N LYS A 312 11.20 -29.86 -21.25
CA LYS A 312 11.00 -28.40 -21.31
C LYS A 312 11.55 -27.70 -20.08
N LEU A 313 11.33 -28.25 -18.88
CA LEU A 313 11.88 -27.73 -17.62
C LEU A 313 13.42 -27.75 -17.62
N ASN A 314 14.01 -28.89 -17.99
CA ASN A 314 15.46 -29.02 -18.06
C ASN A 314 16.07 -28.05 -19.07
N ASN A 315 15.40 -27.83 -20.20
CA ASN A 315 15.82 -26.84 -21.18
C ASN A 315 15.77 -25.41 -20.63
N ILE A 316 14.73 -25.02 -19.86
CA ILE A 316 14.68 -23.70 -19.19
C ILE A 316 15.84 -23.57 -18.20
N LEU A 317 16.05 -24.57 -17.36
CA LEU A 317 17.14 -24.57 -16.38
C LEU A 317 18.53 -24.49 -17.05
N ASN A 318 18.69 -25.08 -18.23
CA ASN A 318 19.92 -25.02 -19.02
C ASN A 318 20.20 -23.66 -19.65
N LEU A 319 19.22 -22.74 -19.72
CA LEU A 319 19.45 -21.36 -20.19
C LEU A 319 20.31 -20.55 -19.21
N ARG A 320 20.49 -21.02 -17.96
CA ARG A 320 21.30 -20.37 -16.91
C ARG A 320 20.92 -18.91 -16.66
N TYR A 321 19.62 -18.65 -16.52
CA TYR A 321 19.08 -17.33 -16.18
C TYR A 321 18.94 -17.12 -14.67
N ASP A 322 19.78 -17.78 -13.87
CA ASP A 322 19.75 -17.73 -12.40
C ASP A 322 19.83 -16.30 -11.84
N ASP A 323 20.51 -15.39 -12.55
CA ASP A 323 20.63 -13.97 -12.20
C ASP A 323 19.30 -13.19 -12.29
N TYR A 324 18.27 -13.76 -12.92
CA TYR A 324 16.94 -13.17 -13.06
C TYR A 324 15.92 -13.80 -12.11
N TYR A 325 16.29 -14.84 -11.36
CA TYR A 325 15.35 -15.54 -10.49
C TYR A 325 15.11 -14.77 -9.19
N ASP A 326 13.85 -14.52 -8.88
CA ASP A 326 13.44 -14.21 -7.52
C ASP A 326 13.30 -15.50 -6.68
N GLN A 327 13.12 -15.34 -5.37
CA GLN A 327 13.05 -16.49 -4.45
C GLN A 327 11.87 -17.41 -4.77
N GLU A 328 10.73 -16.87 -5.19
CA GLU A 328 9.53 -17.63 -5.48
C GLU A 328 9.69 -18.46 -6.77
N LEU A 329 10.20 -17.87 -7.85
CA LEU A 329 10.50 -18.59 -9.09
C LEU A 329 11.53 -19.70 -8.85
N LYS A 330 12.57 -19.40 -8.07
CA LYS A 330 13.58 -20.40 -7.68
C LYS A 330 12.94 -21.56 -6.92
N ASN A 331 12.05 -21.29 -5.97
CA ASN A 331 11.31 -22.33 -5.24
C ASN A 331 10.43 -23.16 -6.19
N ASN A 332 9.69 -22.52 -7.08
CA ASN A 332 8.82 -23.20 -8.05
C ASN A 332 9.62 -24.13 -8.98
N LEU A 333 10.71 -23.63 -9.59
CA LEU A 333 11.53 -24.42 -10.50
C LEU A 333 12.25 -25.58 -9.79
N ASN A 334 12.74 -25.36 -8.57
CA ASN A 334 13.36 -26.42 -7.78
C ASN A 334 12.36 -27.50 -7.38
N PHE A 335 11.15 -27.11 -7.00
CA PHE A 335 10.08 -28.06 -6.68
C PHE A 335 9.63 -28.83 -7.92
N LEU A 336 9.43 -28.17 -9.07
CA LEU A 336 9.14 -28.85 -10.33
C LEU A 336 10.25 -29.85 -10.70
N LYS A 337 11.51 -29.45 -10.54
CA LYS A 337 12.65 -30.34 -10.77
C LYS A 337 12.60 -31.55 -9.84
N TYR A 338 12.29 -31.33 -8.56
CA TYR A 338 12.16 -32.41 -7.58
C TYR A 338 11.11 -33.45 -7.99
N ILE A 339 9.90 -33.02 -8.35
CA ILE A 339 8.80 -33.95 -8.67
C ILE A 339 9.08 -34.78 -9.94
N PHE A 340 9.88 -34.27 -10.89
CA PHE A 340 10.31 -35.02 -12.07
C PHE A 340 11.55 -35.91 -11.81
N LEU A 341 12.47 -35.51 -10.92
CA LEU A 341 13.66 -36.32 -10.59
C LEU A 341 13.31 -37.67 -9.97
N GLU A 342 12.23 -37.74 -9.19
CA GLU A 342 11.75 -39.00 -8.63
C GLU A 342 10.97 -39.79 -9.69
N GLN A 343 11.66 -40.55 -10.53
CA GLN A 343 11.08 -41.38 -11.61
C GLN A 343 9.93 -42.32 -11.15
N LYS A 344 9.90 -42.68 -9.87
CA LYS A 344 8.79 -43.45 -9.26
C LYS A 344 7.46 -42.69 -9.22
N ASN A 345 7.51 -41.35 -9.22
CA ASN A 345 6.34 -40.49 -9.20
C ASN A 345 5.75 -40.35 -10.61
N ILE A 346 6.58 -40.18 -11.66
CA ILE A 346 6.11 -39.99 -13.05
C ILE A 346 5.25 -41.16 -13.56
N SER A 347 5.56 -42.38 -13.14
CA SER A 347 4.81 -43.58 -13.53
C SER A 347 3.49 -43.78 -12.75
N SER A 348 3.29 -43.03 -11.65
CA SER A 348 2.07 -43.11 -10.85
C SER A 348 0.86 -42.60 -11.66
N PRO A 349 -0.31 -43.29 -11.59
CA PRO A 349 -1.55 -42.76 -12.13
C PRO A 349 -1.89 -41.39 -11.56
N PHE A 350 -1.65 -41.15 -10.26
CA PHE A 350 -1.99 -39.87 -9.63
C PHE A 350 -1.14 -38.73 -10.17
N PHE A 351 0.15 -38.97 -10.43
CA PHE A 351 1.00 -37.97 -11.08
C PHE A 351 0.47 -37.61 -12.48
N LYS A 352 0.07 -38.61 -13.26
CA LYS A 352 -0.53 -38.39 -14.58
C LYS A 352 -1.84 -37.61 -14.49
N MET A 353 -2.66 -37.89 -13.47
CA MET A 353 -3.93 -37.19 -13.24
C MET A 353 -3.76 -35.72 -12.86
N ILE A 354 -2.68 -35.35 -12.17
CA ILE A 354 -2.39 -33.94 -11.80
C ILE A 354 -1.49 -33.21 -12.80
N LEU A 355 -1.12 -33.86 -13.91
CA LEU A 355 -0.23 -33.29 -14.91
C LEU A 355 -0.72 -31.94 -15.49
N PRO A 356 -2.02 -31.71 -15.69
CA PRO A 356 -2.52 -30.39 -16.10
C PRO A 356 -2.16 -29.27 -15.10
N GLU A 357 -2.19 -29.55 -13.80
CA GLU A 357 -1.84 -28.57 -12.75
C GLU A 357 -0.32 -28.35 -12.70
N ILE A 358 0.47 -29.41 -12.92
CA ILE A 358 1.93 -29.31 -13.06
C ILE A 358 2.29 -28.43 -14.27
N GLU A 359 1.66 -28.67 -15.42
CA GLU A 359 1.86 -27.85 -16.62
C GLU A 359 1.49 -26.40 -16.38
N LYS A 360 0.34 -26.14 -15.74
CA LYS A 360 -0.08 -24.79 -15.40
C LYS A 360 0.97 -24.08 -14.54
N LYS A 361 1.51 -24.76 -13.53
CA LYS A 361 2.58 -24.22 -12.66
C LYS A 361 3.89 -24.01 -13.42
N PHE A 362 4.22 -24.89 -14.35
CA PHE A 362 5.37 -24.73 -15.24
C PHE A 362 5.22 -23.49 -16.13
N THR A 363 4.10 -23.35 -16.83
CA THR A 363 3.80 -22.22 -17.71
C THR A 363 3.76 -20.91 -16.93
N SER A 364 3.16 -20.88 -15.74
CA SER A 364 3.18 -19.69 -14.90
C SER A 364 4.60 -19.31 -14.44
N SER A 365 5.45 -20.30 -14.15
CA SER A 365 6.86 -20.07 -13.79
C SER A 365 7.66 -19.52 -14.98
N ALA A 366 7.41 -20.03 -16.18
CA ALA A 366 8.02 -19.53 -17.40
C ALA A 366 7.60 -18.09 -17.73
N GLU A 367 6.31 -17.76 -17.64
CA GLU A 367 5.83 -16.39 -17.83
C GLU A 367 6.40 -15.44 -16.77
N LYS A 368 6.49 -15.89 -15.51
CA LYS A 368 7.12 -15.12 -14.45
C LYS A 368 8.60 -14.82 -14.76
N LEU A 369 9.35 -15.80 -15.28
CA LEU A 369 10.73 -15.58 -15.73
C LEU A 369 10.81 -14.50 -16.81
N LYS A 370 9.92 -14.53 -17.82
CA LYS A 370 9.88 -13.47 -18.86
C LYS A 370 9.62 -12.09 -18.25
N THR A 371 8.71 -12.00 -17.29
CA THR A 371 8.42 -10.74 -16.60
C THR A 371 9.61 -10.22 -15.81
N LEU A 372 10.31 -11.08 -15.04
CA LEU A 372 11.50 -10.69 -14.28
C LEU A 372 12.65 -10.22 -15.20
N ILE A 373 12.83 -10.87 -16.36
CA ILE A 373 13.80 -10.40 -17.38
C ILE A 373 13.42 -9.01 -17.89
N ARG A 374 12.13 -8.77 -18.17
CA ARG A 374 11.63 -7.46 -18.61
C ARG A 374 11.86 -6.38 -17.56
N GLU A 375 11.50 -6.65 -16.32
CA GLU A 375 11.63 -5.72 -15.20
C GLU A 375 13.09 -5.31 -14.98
N LYS A 376 14.01 -6.28 -14.95
CA LYS A 376 15.45 -6.01 -14.75
C LYS A 376 16.05 -5.15 -15.87
N ALA A 377 15.61 -5.34 -17.12
CA ALA A 377 16.08 -4.48 -18.21
C ALA A 377 15.50 -3.07 -18.13
N LEU A 378 14.23 -2.93 -17.74
CA LEU A 378 13.57 -1.65 -17.58
C LEU A 378 14.09 -0.86 -16.38
N GLU A 379 14.56 -1.53 -15.32
CA GLU A 379 15.20 -0.89 -14.17
C GLU A 379 16.41 -0.05 -14.60
N ASN A 380 17.26 -0.58 -15.47
CA ASN A 380 18.38 0.17 -16.05
C ASN A 380 17.92 1.40 -16.84
N CYS A 381 16.80 1.28 -17.58
CA CYS A 381 16.22 2.43 -18.29
C CYS A 381 15.75 3.52 -17.31
N TYR A 382 15.07 3.15 -16.22
CA TYR A 382 14.60 4.10 -15.22
C TYR A 382 15.75 4.79 -14.48
N GLN A 383 16.87 4.08 -14.23
CA GLN A 383 18.06 4.69 -13.67
C GLN A 383 18.65 5.77 -14.60
N GLU A 384 18.74 5.51 -15.91
CA GLU A 384 19.20 6.53 -16.87
C GLU A 384 18.24 7.73 -16.97
N LEU A 385 16.93 7.50 -16.87
CA LEU A 385 15.92 8.56 -16.93
C LEU A 385 15.88 9.44 -15.68
N LYS A 386 16.41 8.97 -14.56
CA LYS A 386 16.44 9.71 -13.28
C LYS A 386 17.20 11.03 -13.38
N ALA A 387 18.28 11.08 -14.17
CA ALA A 387 19.04 12.32 -14.39
C ALA A 387 18.19 13.43 -15.03
N TYR A 388 17.25 13.07 -15.90
CA TYR A 388 16.31 14.04 -16.49
C TYR A 388 15.33 14.56 -15.45
N ASP A 389 14.86 13.72 -14.53
CA ASP A 389 13.99 14.14 -13.43
C ASP A 389 14.68 15.14 -12.51
N GLU A 390 15.96 14.91 -12.18
CA GLU A 390 16.77 15.85 -11.39
C GLU A 390 16.91 17.21 -12.10
N ILE A 391 17.21 17.24 -13.40
CA ILE A 391 17.30 18.48 -14.19
C ILE A 391 15.96 19.25 -14.24
N ILE A 392 14.85 18.53 -14.39
CA ILE A 392 13.50 19.11 -14.39
C ILE A 392 13.21 19.73 -13.02
N GLU A 393 13.51 19.02 -11.94
CA GLU A 393 13.28 19.49 -10.57
C GLU A 393 14.10 20.75 -10.25
N ASP A 394 15.38 20.77 -10.63
CA ASP A 394 16.26 21.94 -10.45
C ASP A 394 15.78 23.16 -11.24
N SER A 395 15.29 22.93 -12.46
CA SER A 395 14.71 23.98 -13.31
C SER A 395 13.41 24.54 -12.73
N ILE A 396 12.57 23.69 -12.13
CA ILE A 396 11.35 24.10 -11.41
C ILE A 396 11.72 24.97 -10.19
N LYS A 397 12.67 24.51 -9.36
CA LYS A 397 13.14 25.28 -8.19
C LYS A 397 13.70 26.64 -8.58
N SER A 398 14.50 26.69 -9.65
CA SER A 398 15.07 27.94 -10.16
C SER A 398 14.00 28.91 -10.66
N LYS A 399 12.99 28.39 -11.36
CA LYS A 399 11.83 29.17 -11.81
C LYS A 399 11.03 29.73 -10.63
N GLU A 400 10.73 28.91 -9.63
CA GLU A 400 10.00 29.34 -8.42
C GLU A 400 10.78 30.40 -7.63
N HIS A 401 12.11 30.29 -7.59
CA HIS A 401 12.95 31.30 -6.96
C HIS A 401 12.86 32.66 -7.66
N LEU A 402 12.93 32.69 -9.00
CA LEU A 402 12.75 33.92 -9.77
C LEU A 402 11.35 34.52 -9.61
N GLU A 403 10.31 33.69 -9.54
CA GLU A 403 8.94 34.15 -9.27
C GLU A 403 8.83 34.84 -7.91
N LYS A 404 9.54 34.34 -6.89
CA LYS A 404 9.65 35.01 -5.57
C LYS A 404 10.42 36.32 -5.65
N GLU A 405 11.58 36.35 -6.33
CA GLU A 405 12.39 37.56 -6.49
C GLU A 405 11.64 38.69 -7.20
N ILE A 406 10.76 38.39 -8.17
CA ILE A 406 9.88 39.40 -8.80
C ILE A 406 8.99 40.07 -7.76
N VAL A 407 8.35 39.29 -6.89
CA VAL A 407 7.43 39.80 -5.87
C VAL A 407 8.20 40.68 -4.87
N GLU A 408 9.33 40.18 -4.36
CA GLU A 408 10.18 40.92 -3.42
C GLU A 408 10.71 42.22 -4.03
N SER A 409 11.14 42.19 -5.29
CA SER A 409 11.63 43.38 -5.98
C SER A 409 10.52 44.42 -6.20
N ARG A 410 9.30 44.00 -6.53
CA ARG A 410 8.13 44.91 -6.63
C ARG A 410 7.81 45.56 -5.29
N GLU A 411 7.81 44.79 -4.21
CA GLU A 411 7.57 45.32 -2.87
C GLU A 411 8.63 46.33 -2.45
N ASP A 412 9.92 46.05 -2.70
CA ASP A 412 11.02 46.98 -2.41
C ASP A 412 10.90 48.27 -3.23
N LEU A 413 10.54 48.17 -4.52
CA LEU A 413 10.34 49.33 -5.39
C LEU A 413 9.16 50.20 -4.93
N GLN A 414 8.05 49.58 -4.51
CA GLN A 414 6.90 50.30 -3.93
C GLN A 414 7.28 50.99 -2.63
N LYS A 415 8.03 50.33 -1.73
CA LYS A 415 8.53 50.94 -0.49
C LYS A 415 9.42 52.15 -0.77
N LYS A 416 10.36 52.02 -1.70
CA LYS A 416 11.24 53.12 -2.13
C LYS A 416 10.46 54.28 -2.77
N LEU A 417 9.47 53.98 -3.61
CA LEU A 417 8.60 55.00 -4.20
C LEU A 417 7.81 55.75 -3.12
N ALA A 418 7.20 55.03 -2.16
CA ALA A 418 6.45 55.64 -1.07
C ALA A 418 7.34 56.56 -0.20
N ALA A 419 8.57 56.11 0.12
CA ALA A 419 9.54 56.91 0.87
C ALA A 419 9.95 58.18 0.10
N SER A 420 10.23 58.08 -1.20
CA SER A 420 10.60 59.22 -2.04
C SER A 420 9.45 60.22 -2.21
N ILE A 421 8.21 59.74 -2.41
CA ILE A 421 7.03 60.61 -2.44
C ILE A 421 6.92 61.35 -1.12
N LYS A 422 6.96 60.65 0.01
CA LYS A 422 6.87 61.25 1.34
C LYS A 422 7.94 62.33 1.57
N ALA A 423 9.18 62.08 1.16
CA ALA A 423 10.26 63.08 1.24
C ALA A 423 9.96 64.35 0.42
N VAL A 424 9.42 64.21 -0.79
CA VAL A 424 8.96 65.33 -1.61
C VAL A 424 7.81 66.07 -0.95
N GLU A 425 6.85 65.36 -0.35
CA GLU A 425 5.73 65.97 0.36
C GLU A 425 6.18 66.75 1.59
N GLU A 426 7.10 66.19 2.39
CA GLU A 426 7.66 66.84 3.59
C GLU A 426 8.46 68.09 3.22
N TYR A 427 9.31 68.01 2.20
CA TYR A 427 10.08 69.16 1.69
C TYR A 427 9.17 70.28 1.18
N THR A 428 8.20 69.94 0.32
CA THR A 428 7.28 70.94 -0.26
C THR A 428 6.35 71.54 0.77
N THR A 429 5.87 70.76 1.75
CA THR A 429 5.05 71.26 2.86
C THR A 429 5.84 72.23 3.73
N SER A 430 7.10 71.90 4.06
CA SER A 430 7.99 72.77 4.83
C SER A 430 8.26 74.09 4.09
N ALA A 431 8.55 74.03 2.79
CA ALA A 431 8.79 75.20 1.97
C ALA A 431 7.52 76.08 1.80
N ILE A 432 6.34 75.47 1.70
CA ILE A 432 5.06 76.20 1.68
C ILE A 432 4.83 76.90 3.02
N GLN A 433 5.03 76.22 4.16
CA GLN A 433 4.89 76.80 5.49
C GLN A 433 5.82 78.01 5.71
N GLU A 434 7.08 77.91 5.27
CA GLU A 434 8.04 79.03 5.32
C GLU A 434 7.56 80.22 4.46
N THR A 435 7.02 79.93 3.26
CA THR A 435 6.51 80.96 2.35
C THR A 435 5.22 81.61 2.88
N GLU A 436 4.35 80.85 3.54
CA GLU A 436 3.13 81.32 4.20
C GLU A 436 3.46 82.17 5.44
N TYR A 437 4.46 81.77 6.22
CA TYR A 437 4.98 82.57 7.33
C TYR A 437 5.45 83.95 6.84
N ASN A 438 6.24 83.98 5.77
CA ASN A 438 6.70 85.22 5.15
C ASN A 438 5.54 86.08 4.59
N LEU A 439 4.48 85.44 4.07
CA LEU A 439 3.28 86.13 3.58
C LEU A 439 2.46 86.76 4.71
N ALA A 440 2.32 86.06 5.84
CA ALA A 440 1.60 86.53 7.02
C ALA A 440 2.31 87.75 7.65
N HIS A 441 3.64 87.71 7.78
CA HIS A 441 4.43 88.76 8.45
C HIS A 441 4.91 89.88 7.51
N ALA A 442 4.54 89.86 6.22
CA ALA A 442 4.87 90.92 5.26
C ALA A 442 4.37 92.33 5.64
N HIS A 443 3.53 92.46 6.67
CA HIS A 443 3.02 93.74 7.16
C HIS A 443 3.85 94.37 8.28
N GLU A 444 4.74 93.60 8.91
CA GLU A 444 5.60 94.02 10.03
C GLU A 444 6.97 94.55 9.57
N MET A 445 7.30 94.39 8.28
CA MET A 445 8.52 94.93 7.69
C MET A 445 8.42 96.45 7.51
N ASP A 446 9.26 97.21 8.21
CA ASP A 446 9.30 98.70 8.17
C ASP A 446 9.40 99.28 6.76
N LYS A 447 10.10 98.59 5.85
CA LYS A 447 10.23 98.96 4.42
C LYS A 447 8.88 99.05 3.69
N PHE A 448 7.86 98.33 4.17
CA PHE A 448 6.52 98.28 3.58
C PHE A 448 5.45 98.96 4.45
N ASN A 449 5.88 99.85 5.36
CA ASN A 449 4.99 100.66 6.18
C ASN A 449 4.78 102.05 5.55
N PRO A 450 3.59 102.32 4.98
CA PRO A 450 3.31 103.57 4.27
C PRO A 450 3.39 104.80 5.18
N THR A 451 3.13 104.64 6.47
CA THR A 451 3.20 105.71 7.46
C THR A 451 4.64 106.10 7.76
N VAL A 452 5.54 105.13 7.86
CA VAL A 452 6.98 105.36 8.07
C VAL A 452 7.61 106.00 6.84
N ALA A 453 7.28 105.50 5.64
CA ALA A 453 7.77 106.07 4.38
C ALA A 453 7.28 107.51 4.16
N PHE A 454 6.01 107.79 4.47
CA PHE A 454 5.45 109.14 4.41
C PHE A 454 6.14 110.09 5.39
N ASN A 455 6.32 109.68 6.65
CA ASN A 455 6.98 110.48 7.67
C ASN A 455 8.44 110.81 7.29
N ASN A 456 9.20 109.82 6.80
CA ASN A 456 10.57 110.04 6.34
C ASN A 456 10.61 111.03 5.17
N ALA A 457 9.74 110.86 4.17
CA ALA A 457 9.65 111.78 3.03
C ALA A 457 9.25 113.20 3.46
N MET A 458 8.36 113.34 4.45
CA MET A 458 7.96 114.63 5.01
C MET A 458 9.09 115.34 5.77
N ILE A 459 9.95 114.60 6.48
CA ILE A 459 11.14 115.17 7.12
C ILE A 459 12.10 115.73 6.07
N TYR A 460 12.36 114.98 4.98
CA TYR A 460 13.19 115.48 3.88
C TYR A 460 12.56 116.70 3.20
N ASN A 461 11.24 116.69 2.98
CA ASN A 461 10.53 117.84 2.44
C ASN A 461 10.70 119.10 3.31
N LEU A 462 10.60 118.96 4.63
CA LEU A 462 10.83 120.07 5.57
C LEU A 462 12.25 120.64 5.45
N ILE A 463 13.27 119.77 5.44
CA ILE A 463 14.68 120.17 5.31
C ILE A 463 14.90 120.93 4.00
N VAL A 464 14.41 120.39 2.88
CA VAL A 464 14.54 121.01 1.55
C VAL A 464 13.82 122.35 1.51
N SER A 465 12.63 122.45 2.11
CA SER A 465 11.84 123.68 2.17
C SER A 465 12.56 124.79 2.96
N VAL A 466 13.26 124.43 4.04
CA VAL A 466 14.12 125.37 4.80
C VAL A 466 15.33 125.81 3.99
N ILE A 467 15.95 124.92 3.21
CA ILE A 467 17.06 125.31 2.32
C ILE A 467 16.57 126.27 1.24
N VAL A 468 15.43 125.97 0.60
CA VAL A 468 14.82 126.85 -0.41
C VAL A 468 14.41 128.19 0.20
N PHE A 469 13.99 128.23 1.46
CA PHE A 469 13.74 129.47 2.18
C PHE A 469 14.98 130.36 2.19
N ILE A 470 16.12 129.80 2.62
CA ILE A 470 17.39 130.52 2.74
C ILE A 470 17.86 131.00 1.37
N ILE A 471 17.81 130.13 0.35
CA ILE A 471 18.19 130.48 -1.03
C ILE A 471 17.27 131.57 -1.59
N GLY A 472 15.96 131.44 -1.42
CA GLY A 472 14.97 132.40 -1.89
C GLY A 472 15.08 133.75 -1.17
N ALA A 473 15.39 133.74 0.12
CA ALA A 473 15.63 134.94 0.92
C ALA A 473 16.90 135.67 0.43
N ILE A 474 18.01 134.94 0.22
CA ILE A 474 19.26 135.50 -0.29
C ILE A 474 19.07 136.05 -1.71
N ALA A 475 18.39 135.31 -2.59
CA ALA A 475 18.08 135.77 -3.95
C ALA A 475 17.21 137.03 -3.96
N GLY A 476 16.23 137.13 -3.05
CA GLY A 476 15.42 138.32 -2.85
C GLY A 476 16.23 139.54 -2.40
N TYR A 477 17.26 139.35 -1.58
CA TYR A 477 18.20 140.41 -1.19
C TYR A 477 19.01 140.92 -2.39
N PHE A 478 19.59 140.01 -3.18
CA PHE A 478 20.42 140.37 -4.34
C PHE A 478 19.65 141.06 -5.47
N ASN A 479 18.36 140.76 -5.64
CA ASN A 479 17.58 141.30 -6.75
C ASN A 479 17.11 142.76 -6.54
N ASN A 480 17.25 143.31 -5.33
CA ASN A 480 16.81 144.67 -4.97
C ASN A 480 17.96 145.70 -4.85
N SER A 481 19.14 145.46 -5.44
CA SER A 481 20.36 146.25 -5.20
C SER A 481 20.49 147.59 -5.97
N HIS A 482 19.40 148.16 -6.50
CA HIS A 482 19.36 149.52 -7.04
C HIS A 482 18.26 150.31 -6.34
N ILE A 483 18.64 151.26 -5.47
CA ILE A 483 17.97 152.51 -5.06
C ILE A 483 18.52 152.90 -3.69
N SER A 484 19.40 153.90 -3.68
CA SER A 484 19.99 154.50 -2.49
C SER A 484 18.97 155.41 -1.78
N SER A 485 18.14 154.87 -0.90
CA SER A 485 17.46 155.50 0.27
C SER A 485 16.15 154.79 0.68
N MET A 486 16.23 153.53 1.14
CA MET A 486 15.07 152.78 1.65
C MET A 486 15.33 152.24 3.06
N GLU A 487 14.35 152.35 3.97
CA GLU A 487 14.46 151.93 5.38
C GLU A 487 14.56 150.40 5.53
N PHE A 488 15.36 149.92 6.50
CA PHE A 488 15.69 148.50 6.72
C PHE A 488 14.46 147.56 6.78
N TYR A 489 13.33 148.05 7.24
CA TYR A 489 12.10 147.26 7.40
C TYR A 489 11.52 146.79 6.05
N GLU A 490 11.52 147.64 5.02
CA GLU A 490 11.00 147.28 3.70
C GLU A 490 11.90 146.26 2.99
N MET A 491 13.22 146.40 3.16
CA MET A 491 14.20 145.44 2.66
C MET A 491 14.03 144.06 3.31
N PHE A 492 13.92 144.02 4.63
CA PHE A 492 13.79 142.77 5.39
C PHE A 492 12.46 142.05 5.12
N SER A 493 11.36 142.81 5.01
CA SER A 493 10.03 142.28 4.67
C SER A 493 10.00 141.64 3.28
N SER A 494 10.58 142.31 2.27
CA SER A 494 10.66 141.79 0.90
C SER A 494 11.43 140.45 0.82
N ILE A 495 12.52 140.34 1.57
CA ILE A 495 13.34 139.13 1.66
C ILE A 495 12.55 137.97 2.29
N LEU A 496 11.88 138.22 3.41
CA LEU A 496 11.09 137.21 4.11
C LEU A 496 9.90 136.72 3.25
N ILE A 497 9.20 137.63 2.57
CA ILE A 497 8.06 137.26 1.71
C ILE A 497 8.52 136.42 0.53
N THR A 498 9.67 136.75 -0.07
CA THR A 498 10.21 136.02 -1.21
C THR A 498 10.67 134.62 -0.81
N GLY A 499 11.39 134.50 0.31
CA GLY A 499 11.75 133.21 0.89
C GLY A 499 10.51 132.38 1.23
N ALA A 500 9.52 132.96 1.92
CA ALA A 500 8.31 132.27 2.33
C ALA A 500 7.45 131.77 1.16
N LYS A 501 7.35 132.54 0.06
CA LYS A 501 6.64 132.11 -1.16
C LYS A 501 7.25 130.86 -1.77
N TRP A 502 8.57 130.87 -1.99
CA TRP A 502 9.26 129.72 -2.57
C TRP A 502 9.23 128.50 -1.65
N THR A 503 9.42 128.67 -0.35
CA THR A 503 9.25 127.61 0.66
C THR A 503 7.86 127.01 0.67
N SER A 504 6.81 127.83 0.60
CA SER A 504 5.43 127.34 0.61
C SER A 504 5.13 126.49 -0.63
N ILE A 505 5.62 126.92 -1.81
CA ILE A 505 5.46 126.16 -3.06
C ILE A 505 6.23 124.83 -2.97
N THR A 506 7.49 124.85 -2.51
CA THR A 506 8.31 123.64 -2.37
C THR A 506 7.72 122.67 -1.35
N PHE A 507 7.23 123.18 -0.22
CA PHE A 507 6.64 122.35 0.83
C PHE A 507 5.38 121.65 0.34
N ILE A 508 4.47 122.35 -0.34
CA ILE A 508 3.26 121.76 -0.93
C ILE A 508 3.64 120.70 -1.95
N PHE A 509 4.59 121.00 -2.83
CA PHE A 509 5.04 120.03 -3.83
C PHE A 509 5.64 118.78 -3.18
N GLY A 510 6.42 118.94 -2.12
CA GLY A 510 6.99 117.80 -1.39
C GLY A 510 5.97 117.00 -0.58
N VAL A 511 4.84 117.58 -0.15
CA VAL A 511 3.71 116.81 0.43
C VAL A 511 3.12 115.86 -0.63
N PHE A 512 2.94 116.32 -1.86
CA PHE A 512 2.47 115.47 -2.97
C PHE A 512 3.47 114.36 -3.29
N VAL A 513 4.78 114.66 -3.27
CA VAL A 513 5.83 113.64 -3.46
C VAL A 513 5.82 112.62 -2.33
N ALA A 514 5.70 113.04 -1.07
CA ALA A 514 5.61 112.14 0.09
C ALA A 514 4.37 111.24 0.02
N ALA A 515 3.22 111.79 -0.37
CA ALA A 515 2.00 111.01 -0.60
C ALA A 515 2.19 109.99 -1.75
N GLY A 516 2.84 110.39 -2.84
CA GLY A 516 3.19 109.50 -3.96
C GLY A 516 4.09 108.34 -3.55
N ILE A 517 5.11 108.59 -2.71
CA ILE A 517 6.00 107.55 -2.16
C ILE A 517 5.23 106.58 -1.27
N SER A 518 4.30 107.07 -0.44
CA SER A 518 3.48 106.22 0.42
C SER A 518 2.56 105.27 -0.37
N VAL A 519 1.96 105.75 -1.46
CA VAL A 519 1.17 104.93 -2.39
C VAL A 519 2.05 103.92 -3.13
N PHE A 520 3.25 104.31 -3.53
CA PHE A 520 4.22 103.42 -4.17
C PHE A 520 4.63 102.25 -3.26
N VAL A 521 4.86 102.51 -1.97
CA VAL A 521 5.17 101.48 -0.95
C VAL A 521 4.00 100.51 -0.75
N LEU A 522 2.75 100.98 -0.81
CA LEU A 522 1.58 100.10 -0.79
C LEU A 522 1.50 99.20 -2.04
N ALA A 523 1.85 99.74 -3.21
CA ALA A 523 1.91 98.97 -4.45
C ALA A 523 3.04 97.92 -4.41
N GLU A 524 4.23 98.27 -3.91
CA GLU A 524 5.32 97.31 -3.69
C GLU A 524 4.92 96.18 -2.73
N LYS A 525 4.22 96.52 -1.64
CA LYS A 525 3.71 95.52 -0.68
C LYS A 525 2.70 94.57 -1.30
N ALA A 526 1.78 95.08 -2.13
CA ALA A 526 0.82 94.26 -2.85
C ALA A 526 1.52 93.32 -3.85
N THR A 527 2.52 93.85 -4.56
CA THR A 527 3.33 93.08 -5.51
C THR A 527 4.15 91.99 -4.82
N TYR A 528 4.74 92.28 -3.66
CA TYR A 528 5.46 91.30 -2.84
C TYR A 528 4.55 90.18 -2.35
N LYS A 529 3.35 90.50 -1.83
CA LYS A 529 2.34 89.50 -1.44
C LYS A 529 1.87 88.66 -2.63
N GLN A 530 1.73 89.25 -3.81
CA GLN A 530 1.33 88.52 -5.03
C GLN A 530 2.43 87.56 -5.52
N ASN A 531 3.70 87.97 -5.43
CA ASN A 531 4.85 87.11 -5.75
C ASN A 531 4.96 85.91 -4.79
N LEU A 532 4.74 86.11 -3.49
CA LEU A 532 4.72 85.01 -2.51
C LEU A 532 3.57 84.03 -2.78
N LYS A 533 2.36 84.51 -3.11
CA LYS A 533 1.24 83.64 -3.52
C LYS A 533 1.56 82.83 -4.79
N ARG A 534 2.22 83.47 -5.76
CA ARG A 534 2.67 82.81 -6.99
C ARG A 534 3.71 81.72 -6.69
N LYS A 535 4.66 81.99 -5.78
CA LYS A 535 5.67 81.01 -5.35
C LYS A 535 5.05 79.79 -4.65
N ILE A 536 4.00 79.97 -3.83
CA ILE A 536 3.25 78.85 -3.24
C ILE A 536 2.59 77.98 -4.32
N ASN A 537 2.00 78.59 -5.35
CA ASN A 537 1.41 77.84 -6.47
C ASN A 537 2.45 77.13 -7.33
N GLU A 538 3.61 77.75 -7.55
CA GLU A 538 4.75 77.13 -8.24
C GLU A 538 5.26 75.91 -7.46
N LEU A 539 5.41 75.99 -6.13
CA LEU A 539 5.80 74.87 -5.28
C LEU A 539 4.77 73.72 -5.29
N LYS A 540 3.47 74.03 -5.31
CA LYS A 540 2.41 73.01 -5.44
C LYS A 540 2.48 72.29 -6.79
N LYS A 541 2.72 73.04 -7.87
CA LYS A 541 2.88 72.47 -9.22
C LYS A 541 4.15 71.63 -9.32
N GLU A 542 5.24 72.07 -8.71
CA GLU A 542 6.50 71.34 -8.65
C GLU A 542 6.36 70.03 -7.84
N LYS A 543 5.58 70.03 -6.74
CA LYS A 543 5.21 68.82 -6.01
C LYS A 543 4.50 67.80 -6.90
N GLU A 544 3.46 68.20 -7.61
CA GLU A 544 2.70 67.30 -8.47
C GLU A 544 3.57 66.73 -9.61
N LEU A 545 4.41 67.58 -10.22
CA LEU A 545 5.27 67.20 -11.33
C LEU A 545 6.39 66.24 -10.87
N SER A 546 7.00 66.50 -9.72
CA SER A 546 8.03 65.62 -9.13
C SER A 546 7.45 64.26 -8.69
N ILE A 547 6.25 64.23 -8.09
CA ILE A 547 5.56 62.97 -7.76
C ILE A 547 5.21 62.18 -9.03
N ASP A 548 4.74 62.84 -10.09
CA ASP A 548 4.43 62.18 -11.38
C ASP A 548 5.70 61.62 -12.04
N LEU A 549 6.81 62.34 -12.00
CA LEU A 549 8.11 61.86 -12.50
C LEU A 549 8.60 60.63 -11.72
N LEU A 550 8.52 60.65 -10.38
CA LEU A 550 8.89 59.51 -9.54
C LEU A 550 8.03 58.28 -9.83
N LYS A 551 6.70 58.46 -10.01
CA LYS A 551 5.79 57.37 -10.40
C LYS A 551 6.13 56.80 -11.77
N LYS A 552 6.42 57.65 -12.76
CA LYS A 552 6.83 57.22 -14.11
C LYS A 552 8.16 56.49 -14.11
N GLU A 553 9.14 56.95 -13.33
CA GLU A 553 10.44 56.28 -13.21
C GLU A 553 10.32 54.92 -12.51
N ALA A 554 9.55 54.85 -11.41
CA ALA A 554 9.26 53.59 -10.73
C ALA A 554 8.54 52.59 -11.64
N ALA A 555 7.53 53.03 -12.39
CA ALA A 555 6.82 52.17 -13.34
C ALA A 555 7.74 51.66 -14.47
N ARG A 556 8.68 52.49 -14.95
CA ARG A 556 9.69 52.05 -15.94
C ARG A 556 10.65 51.02 -15.34
N LYS A 557 11.13 51.23 -14.12
CA LYS A 557 12.02 50.28 -13.42
C LYS A 557 11.29 48.96 -13.13
N GLU A 558 10.06 49.02 -12.63
CA GLU A 558 9.23 47.84 -12.38
C GLU A 558 8.99 47.03 -13.66
N LYS A 559 8.68 47.71 -14.77
CA LYS A 559 8.50 47.08 -16.07
C LYS A 559 9.79 46.40 -16.55
N SER A 560 10.93 47.09 -16.49
CA SER A 560 12.22 46.53 -16.89
C SER A 560 12.65 45.32 -16.05
N ILE A 561 12.43 45.37 -14.72
CA ILE A 561 12.71 44.27 -13.81
C ILE A 561 11.81 43.07 -14.12
N THR A 562 10.50 43.32 -14.26
CA THR A 562 9.51 42.29 -14.58
C THR A 562 9.81 41.63 -15.94
N GLU A 563 10.17 42.41 -16.97
CA GLU A 563 10.51 41.89 -18.30
C GLU A 563 11.76 41.00 -18.24
N ASN A 564 12.84 41.44 -17.59
CA ASN A 564 14.08 40.66 -17.47
C ASN A 564 13.88 39.34 -16.72
N PHE A 565 13.14 39.37 -15.60
CA PHE A 565 12.83 38.13 -14.87
C PHE A 565 11.85 37.22 -15.64
N ASN A 566 10.85 37.78 -16.33
CA ASN A 566 9.93 37.01 -17.15
C ASN A 566 10.63 36.32 -18.32
N GLU A 567 11.60 36.97 -18.97
CA GLU A 567 12.43 36.34 -20.01
C GLU A 567 13.18 35.12 -19.46
N ARG A 568 13.74 35.21 -18.25
CA ARG A 568 14.43 34.09 -17.57
C ARG A 568 13.45 32.99 -17.15
N ILE A 569 12.28 33.34 -16.63
CA ILE A 569 11.22 32.37 -16.30
C ILE A 569 10.75 31.65 -17.57
N GLU A 570 10.62 32.36 -18.69
CA GLU A 570 10.24 31.78 -19.97
C GLU A 570 11.34 30.85 -20.50
N TYR A 571 12.61 31.20 -20.33
CA TYR A 571 13.73 30.31 -20.58
C TYR A 571 13.63 29.00 -19.78
N TYR A 572 13.39 29.07 -18.46
CA TYR A 572 13.23 27.85 -17.63
C TYR A 572 11.98 27.05 -18.00
N LYS A 573 10.86 27.71 -18.36
CA LYS A 573 9.66 27.02 -18.87
C LYS A 573 9.94 26.24 -20.15
N ARG A 574 10.60 26.88 -21.13
CA ARG A 574 11.01 26.22 -22.38
C ARG A 574 11.97 25.07 -22.09
N ARG A 575 12.98 25.29 -21.24
CA ARG A 575 13.92 24.24 -20.82
C ARG A 575 13.23 23.05 -20.17
N ILE A 576 12.25 23.25 -19.27
CA ILE A 576 11.49 22.15 -18.67
C ILE A 576 10.71 21.38 -19.75
N GLU A 577 10.09 22.08 -20.70
CA GLU A 577 9.33 21.45 -21.78
C GLU A 577 10.25 20.67 -22.74
N ASP A 578 11.39 21.24 -23.11
CA ASP A 578 12.40 20.62 -23.97
C ASP A 578 12.98 19.37 -23.29
N VAL A 579 13.40 19.46 -22.02
CA VAL A 579 13.92 18.32 -21.26
C VAL A 579 12.84 17.24 -21.07
N ARG A 580 11.56 17.60 -20.93
CA ARG A 580 10.45 16.62 -20.90
C ARG A 580 10.25 15.92 -22.24
N LYS A 581 10.34 16.65 -23.36
CA LYS A 581 10.28 16.06 -24.70
C LYS A 581 11.47 15.13 -24.95
N GLU A 582 12.67 15.58 -24.63
CA GLU A 582 13.89 14.76 -24.69
C GLU A 582 13.79 13.53 -23.80
N LYS A 583 13.28 13.66 -22.56
CA LYS A 583 13.04 12.52 -21.67
C LYS A 583 12.06 11.52 -22.28
N ALA A 584 10.95 11.97 -22.86
CA ALA A 584 9.96 11.09 -23.47
C ALA A 584 10.49 10.38 -24.72
N GLU A 585 11.23 11.09 -25.58
CA GLU A 585 11.90 10.51 -26.74
C GLU A 585 12.96 9.50 -26.33
N ARG A 586 13.76 9.85 -25.31
CA ARG A 586 14.80 8.97 -24.76
C ARG A 586 14.19 7.76 -24.08
N GLU A 587 13.11 7.90 -23.33
CA GLU A 587 12.36 6.80 -22.73
C GLU A 587 11.86 5.83 -23.80
N LYS A 588 11.24 6.35 -24.86
CA LYS A 588 10.78 5.53 -25.99
C LYS A 588 11.94 4.78 -26.65
N HIS A 589 13.06 5.46 -26.88
CA HIS A 589 14.26 4.86 -27.45
C HIS A 589 14.87 3.79 -26.52
N LEU A 590 14.99 4.07 -25.22
CA LEU A 590 15.54 3.14 -24.24
C LEU A 590 14.65 1.91 -24.05
N LYS A 591 13.33 2.10 -23.99
CA LYS A 591 12.36 0.99 -23.97
C LYS A 591 12.44 0.13 -25.23
N SER A 592 12.50 0.74 -26.41
CA SER A 592 12.70 0.01 -27.68
C SER A 592 14.02 -0.77 -27.68
N LYS A 593 15.11 -0.17 -27.22
CA LYS A 593 16.42 -0.82 -27.13
C LYS A 593 16.44 -1.95 -26.09
N ALA A 594 15.74 -1.78 -24.97
CA ALA A 594 15.57 -2.82 -23.95
C ALA A 594 14.71 -3.97 -24.47
N GLU A 595 13.62 -3.68 -25.18
CA GLU A 595 12.80 -4.71 -25.83
C GLU A 595 13.60 -5.49 -26.88
N GLU A 596 14.40 -4.82 -27.72
CA GLU A 596 15.31 -5.47 -28.66
C GLU A 596 16.36 -6.35 -27.97
N SER A 597 16.91 -5.90 -26.84
CA SER A 597 17.92 -6.68 -26.11
C SER A 597 17.33 -7.86 -25.35
N ILE A 598 16.07 -7.77 -24.91
CA ILE A 598 15.32 -8.84 -24.22
C ILE A 598 14.76 -9.86 -25.21
N LYS A 599 14.39 -9.44 -26.43
CA LYS A 599 13.83 -10.31 -27.48
C LYS A 599 14.55 -11.66 -27.64
N PRO A 600 15.91 -11.73 -27.75
CA PRO A 600 16.60 -13.02 -27.87
C PRO A 600 16.47 -13.91 -26.62
N PHE A 601 16.28 -13.33 -25.42
CA PHE A 601 16.04 -14.09 -24.19
C PHE A 601 14.63 -14.69 -24.19
N ILE A 602 13.63 -13.88 -24.55
CA ILE A 602 12.23 -14.33 -24.65
C ILE A 602 12.08 -15.39 -25.74
N GLU A 603 12.65 -15.16 -26.93
CA GLU A 603 12.62 -16.14 -28.02
C GLU A 603 13.28 -17.47 -27.62
N LYS A 604 14.39 -17.45 -26.86
CA LYS A 604 15.00 -18.68 -26.33
C LYS A 604 14.07 -19.40 -25.36
N ILE A 605 13.38 -18.67 -24.48
CA ILE A 605 12.39 -19.24 -23.56
C ILE A 605 11.21 -19.84 -24.34
N ASP A 606 10.67 -19.13 -25.32
CA ASP A 606 9.54 -19.59 -26.14
C ASP A 606 9.88 -20.81 -26.98
N ASN A 607 11.07 -20.83 -27.60
CA ASN A 607 11.58 -21.97 -28.34
C ASN A 607 11.72 -23.22 -27.45
N VAL A 608 12.17 -23.02 -26.22
CA VAL A 608 12.34 -24.10 -25.24
C VAL A 608 11.00 -24.64 -24.74
N ILE A 609 10.00 -23.78 -24.56
CA ILE A 609 8.66 -24.16 -24.11
C ILE A 609 7.84 -24.74 -25.27
N GLY A 610 8.22 -24.47 -26.52
CA GLY A 610 7.49 -24.89 -27.70
C GLY A 610 6.23 -24.06 -27.98
N PHE A 611 6.20 -22.79 -27.55
CA PHE A 611 5.19 -21.82 -28.00
C PHE A 611 5.49 -21.37 -29.45
N ASN A 612 5.48 -22.30 -30.40
CA ASN A 612 5.49 -21.95 -31.82
C ASN A 612 4.07 -22.07 -32.36
N ASN A 613 3.41 -20.92 -32.50
CA ASN A 613 2.29 -20.62 -33.40
C ASN A 613 1.65 -21.81 -34.13
N THR A 614 0.75 -22.54 -33.46
CA THR A 614 -0.22 -23.42 -34.14
C THR A 614 -1.68 -22.98 -33.96
N ASP A 615 -1.94 -21.83 -33.33
CA ASP A 615 -3.31 -21.28 -33.20
C ASP A 615 -3.64 -20.17 -34.22
N SER A 616 -2.76 -19.92 -35.20
CA SER A 616 -3.03 -19.01 -36.32
C SER A 616 -3.27 -19.73 -37.66
N ALA A 617 -3.63 -21.02 -37.62
CA ALA A 617 -3.88 -21.80 -38.83
C ALA A 617 -5.04 -22.80 -38.69
N ILE A 618 -6.14 -22.39 -38.06
CA ILE A 618 -7.47 -22.95 -38.35
C ILE A 618 -8.48 -21.80 -38.34
N THR A 619 -8.61 -21.13 -39.48
CA THR A 619 -9.90 -20.60 -39.96
C THR A 619 -10.82 -21.74 -40.34
#